data_AF-A0A2V6G2A4-F1
#
_entry.id   AF-A0A2V6G2A4-F1
#
_cell.length_a   1.000
_cell.length_b   1.000
_cell.length_c   1.000
_cell.angle_alpha   90.00
_cell.angle_beta   90.00
_cell.angle_gamma   90.00
#
_symmetry.space_group_name_H-M   'P 1'
#
loop_
_entity.id
_entity.type
_entity.pdbx_description
1 polymer ?
#
loop_
_entity_poly.entity_id
_entity_poly.type
_entity_poly.pdbx_seq_one_letter_code
_entity_poly.pdbx_strand_id
1 'polypeptide(L)' 'MKRLRLLGWEGPEYRSDHPFMLKKGSPPLKIPNPHSRDISVDLLKKILKQANISRSEWLRGG' A
#
# COMPACT_ATOMS: atom_id res chain seq x y z
N MET A 1 3.34 6.07 1.77
CA MET A 1 2.77 5.43 2.99
C MET A 1 1.72 6.29 3.70
N LYS A 2 1.89 7.63 3.80
CA LYS A 2 0.87 8.53 4.41
C LYS A 2 -0.57 8.31 3.88
N ARG A 3 -0.75 8.15 2.56
CA ARG A 3 -2.07 7.93 1.94
C ARG A 3 -2.74 6.61 2.33
N LEU A 4 -1.99 5.52 2.52
CA LEU A 4 -2.57 4.24 2.96
C LEU A 4 -3.13 4.36 4.38
N ARG A 5 -2.45 5.09 5.27
CA ARG A 5 -2.97 5.39 6.61
C ARG A 5 -4.28 6.18 6.56
N LEU A 6 -4.41 7.15 5.64
CA LEU A 6 -5.67 7.89 5.43
C LEU A 6 -6.82 6.99 4.96
N LEU A 7 -6.52 5.90 4.24
CA LEU A 7 -7.50 4.91 3.81
C LEU A 7 -7.83 3.85 4.88
N GLY A 8 -7.34 4.04 6.11
CA GLY A 8 -7.56 3.14 7.25
C GLY A 8 -6.66 1.91 7.25
N TRP A 9 -5.50 1.97 6.61
CA TRP A 9 -4.49 0.91 6.71
C TRP A 9 -3.52 1.19 7.87
N GLU A 10 -3.34 0.18 8.71
CA GLU A 10 -2.44 0.14 9.87
C GLU A 10 -1.11 -0.54 9.49
N GLY A 11 -0.04 -0.22 10.23
CA GLY A 11 1.33 -0.64 9.92
C GLY A 11 2.25 0.50 9.42
N PRO A 12 3.41 0.20 8.80
CA PRO A 12 3.82 -1.12 8.30
C PRO A 12 4.37 -2.08 9.37
N GLU A 13 3.95 -3.34 9.31
CA GLU A 13 4.59 -4.46 10.01
C GLU A 13 5.74 -5.03 9.17
N TYR A 14 6.93 -5.15 9.77
CA TYR A 14 8.10 -5.74 9.14
C TYR A 14 8.25 -7.18 9.62
N ARG A 15 7.77 -8.14 8.83
CA ARG A 15 7.89 -9.58 9.13
C ARG A 15 9.02 -10.25 8.33
N SER A 16 9.59 -9.58 7.33
CA SER A 16 10.66 -10.05 6.42
C SER A 16 11.18 -8.88 5.55
N ASP A 17 11.90 -9.17 4.46
CA ASP A 17 12.43 -8.22 3.44
C ASP A 17 11.42 -7.17 2.93
N HIS A 18 10.12 -7.41 3.08
CA HIS A 18 9.07 -6.49 2.64
C HIS A 18 8.13 -6.09 3.78
N PRO A 19 7.87 -4.77 3.99
CA PRO A 19 6.85 -4.31 4.90
C PRO A 19 5.44 -4.71 4.44
N PHE A 20 4.50 -4.88 5.38
CA PHE A 20 3.09 -5.13 5.11
C PHE A 20 2.22 -4.11 5.83
N MET A 21 1.10 -3.72 5.21
CA MET A 21 0.06 -2.93 5.88
C MET A 21 -1.18 -3.80 6.08
N LEU A 22 -1.83 -3.65 7.23
CA LEU A 22 -3.01 -4.40 7.64
C LEU A 22 -4.22 -3.48 7.65
N LYS A 23 -5.39 -4.02 7.30
CA LYS A 23 -6.66 -3.30 7.45
C LYS A 23 -7.73 -4.29 7.88
N LYS A 24 -8.54 -3.91 8.86
CA LYS A 24 -9.62 -4.76 9.37
C LYS A 24 -10.59 -5.09 8.23
N GLY A 25 -10.81 -6.39 7.99
CA GLY A 25 -11.66 -6.86 6.89
C GLY A 25 -10.99 -6.84 5.51
N SER A 26 -9.67 -6.69 5.42
CA SER A 26 -8.92 -6.80 4.16
C SER A 26 -7.65 -7.64 4.35
N PRO A 27 -7.21 -8.36 3.31
CA PRO A 27 -5.97 -9.13 3.38
C PRO A 27 -4.74 -8.22 3.57
N PRO A 28 -3.64 -8.73 4.16
CA PRO A 28 -2.40 -7.98 4.34
C PRO A 28 -1.84 -7.48 3.00
N LEU A 29 -1.60 -6.18 2.92
CA LEU A 29 -1.05 -5.52 1.74
C LEU A 29 0.48 -5.52 1.79
N LYS A 30 1.12 -6.28 0.90
CA LYS A 30 2.57 -6.29 0.75
C LYS A 30 3.04 -4.97 0.13
N ILE A 31 3.85 -4.22 0.87
CA ILE A 31 4.52 -3.02 0.39
C ILE A 31 5.93 -3.44 -0.05
N PRO A 32 6.28 -3.34 -1.34
CA PRO A 32 7.64 -3.59 -1.79
C PRO A 32 8.57 -2.61 -1.07
N ASN A 33 9.69 -3.14 -0.57
CA ASN A 33 10.66 -2.36 0.19
C ASN A 33 11.13 -1.16 -0.65
N PRO A 34 11.01 0.08 -0.13
CA PRO A 34 11.50 1.25 -0.83
C PRO A 34 13.04 1.24 -0.84
N HIS A 35 13.64 0.50 -1.77
CA HIS A 35 15.04 0.70 -2.13
C HIS A 35 15.17 2.04 -2.87
N SER A 36 15.10 3.15 -2.12
CA SER A 36 15.54 4.52 -2.48
C SER A 36 15.26 5.03 -3.91
N ARG A 37 14.17 4.61 -4.57
CA ARG A 37 13.75 5.15 -5.87
C ARG A 37 12.23 5.25 -5.95
N ASP A 38 11.79 6.17 -6.81
CA ASP A 38 10.41 6.31 -7.25
C ASP A 38 9.75 4.94 -7.47
N ILE A 39 8.61 4.71 -6.81
CA ILE A 39 7.77 3.55 -7.10
C ILE A 39 7.27 3.71 -8.53
N SER A 40 7.66 2.78 -9.41
CA SER A 40 7.12 2.70 -10.77
C SER A 40 5.60 2.63 -10.73
N VAL A 41 4.93 3.30 -11.68
CA VAL A 41 3.46 3.29 -11.79
C VAL A 41 2.88 1.87 -11.88
N ASP A 42 3.61 0.94 -12.52
CA ASP A 42 3.21 -0.47 -12.61
C ASP A 42 3.17 -1.16 -11.24
N LEU A 43 4.18 -0.88 -10.40
CA LEU A 43 4.27 -1.42 -9.05
C LEU A 43 3.16 -0.83 -8.17
N LEU A 44 2.91 0.47 -8.29
CA LEU A 44 1.78 1.11 -7.61
C LEU A 44 0.44 0.48 -8.03
N LYS A 45 0.23 0.24 -9.33
CA LYS A 45 -1.00 -0.42 -9.83
C LYS A 45 -1.18 -1.82 -9.24
N LYS A 46 -0.11 -2.61 -9.14
CA LYS A 46 -0.14 -3.96 -8.54
C LYS A 46 -0.54 -3.90 -7.07
N ILE A 47 0.06 -2.99 -6.30
CA ILE A 47 -0.28 -2.77 -4.88
C ILE A 47 -1.75 -2.35 -4.74
N LEU A 48 -2.19 -1.36 -5.52
CA LEU A 48 -3.58 -0.88 -5.48
C LEU A 48 -4.58 -2.00 -5.83
N LYS A 49 -4.26 -2.83 -6.84
CA LYS A 49 -5.07 -4.00 -7.21
C LYS A 49 -5.15 -5.01 -6.07
N GLN A 50 -4.02 -5.31 -5.40
CA GLN A 50 -4.01 -6.22 -4.25
C GLN A 50 -4.77 -5.66 -3.04
N ALA A 51 -4.73 -4.35 -2.85
CA ALA A 51 -5.47 -3.65 -1.81
C ALA A 51 -6.97 -3.49 -2.14
N ASN A 52 -7.40 -3.89 -3.34
CA ASN A 52 -8.71 -3.58 -3.91
C ASN A 52 -9.05 -2.07 -3.88
N ILE A 53 -8.02 -1.22 -3.99
CA ILE A 53 -8.14 0.24 -4.01
C ILE A 53 -8.17 0.67 -5.47
N SER A 54 -9.26 1.31 -5.87
CA SER A 54 -9.34 1.93 -7.19
C SER A 54 -8.42 3.14 -7.29
N ARG A 55 -7.93 3.45 -8.50
CA ARG A 55 -7.12 4.66 -8.75
C ARG A 55 -7.83 5.93 -8.26
N SER A 56 -9.15 6.01 -8.43
CA SER A 56 -9.96 7.15 -7.99
C SER A 56 -9.98 7.29 -6.47
N GLU A 57 -10.10 6.18 -5.73
CA GLU A 57 -10.00 6.16 -4.26
C GLU A 57 -8.63 6.65 -3.78
N TRP A 58 -7.57 6.21 -4.48
CA TRP A 58 -6.21 6.65 -4.19
C TRP A 58 -5.97 8.14 -4.43
N LEU A 59 -6.60 8.71 -5.47
CA LEU A 59 -6.48 10.13 -5.81
C LEU A 59 -7.32 11.05 -4.90
N ARG A 60 -8.42 10.55 -4.33
CA ARG A 60 -9.28 11.32 -3.42
C ARG A 60 -8.63 11.63 -2.06
N GLY A 61 -7.65 10.83 -1.62
CA GLY A 61 -6.89 11.07 -0.39
C GLY A 61 -5.65 11.95 -0.56
N GLY A 62 -5.63 12.82 -1.57
CA GLY A 62 -4.52 13.67 -1.98
C GLY A 62 -4.67 15.11 -1.51
#